data_AF-A0A323TYJ9-F1
#
_entry.id   AF-A0A323TYJ9-F1
#
_cell.length_a   1.000
_cell.length_b   1.000
_cell.length_c   1.000
_cell.angle_alpha   90.00
_cell.angle_beta   90.00
_cell.angle_gamma   90.00
#
_symmetry.space_group_name_H-M   'P 1'
#
loop_
_entity.id
_entity.type
_entity.pdbx_description
1 polymer ?
#
loop_
_entity_poly.entity_id
_entity_poly.type
_entity_poly.pdbx_seq_one_letter_code
_entity_poly.pdbx_strand_id
1 'polypeptide(L)'
;MKVVYEVYIEDENYDTPPTRIELIFSELTTLEEKILKENNLKYEYTDENKVKIRDENFIYCTVEIDNENKGIFLEKTKNYYNYIKGDYYFLEKSKNLVISKEGVKVELIFLKK
;
A
#
# COMPACT_ATOMS: atom_id res chain seq x y z
N MET A 1 -0.34 -13.41 3.41
CA MET A 1 -1.05 -12.15 3.72
C MET A 1 -2.38 -12.19 3.00
N LYS A 2 -3.46 -11.75 3.64
CA LYS A 2 -4.75 -11.56 2.96
C LYS A 2 -4.82 -10.13 2.44
N VAL A 3 -5.17 -9.99 1.16
CA VAL A 3 -5.37 -8.72 0.48
C VAL A 3 -6.82 -8.64 0.04
N VAL A 4 -7.52 -7.59 0.45
CA VAL A 4 -8.86 -7.25 -0.03
C VAL A 4 -8.76 -5.93 -0.77
N TYR A 5 -9.17 -5.92 -2.04
CA TYR A 5 -9.12 -4.74 -2.90
C TYR A 5 -10.52 -4.46 -3.42
N GLU A 6 -11.10 -3.33 -3.02
CA GLU A 6 -12.46 -2.92 -3.37
C GLU A 6 -12.38 -1.73 -4.33
N VAL A 7 -12.99 -1.88 -5.51
CA VAL A 7 -13.14 -0.81 -6.51
C VAL A 7 -14.60 -0.41 -6.56
N TYR A 8 -14.91 0.84 -6.20
CA TYR A 8 -16.27 1.36 -6.23
C TYR A 8 -16.52 2.06 -7.57
N ILE A 9 -17.21 1.40 -8.50
CA ILE A 9 -17.61 2.01 -9.77
C ILE A 9 -18.96 2.68 -9.54
N GLU A 10 -19.00 4.00 -9.37
CA GLU A 10 -20.25 4.77 -9.51
C GLU A 10 -20.51 5.00 -11.01
N ASP A 11 -21.71 4.62 -11.47
CA ASP A 11 -22.11 4.79 -12.86
C ASP A 11 -22.09 6.28 -13.27
N GLU A 12 -21.40 6.53 -14.38
CA GLU A 12 -21.47 7.70 -15.29
C GLU A 12 -20.72 9.02 -14.99
N ASN A 13 -19.89 9.17 -13.94
CA ASN A 13 -18.97 10.33 -13.87
C ASN A 13 -17.54 9.93 -13.51
N TYR A 14 -16.72 9.82 -14.56
CA TYR A 14 -15.29 9.52 -14.49
C TYR A 14 -14.51 10.66 -13.82
N ASP A 15 -13.81 10.34 -12.73
CA ASP A 15 -12.41 10.76 -12.63
C ASP A 15 -11.52 9.79 -11.83
N THR A 16 -12.00 9.12 -10.77
CA THR A 16 -11.37 7.89 -10.24
C THR A 16 -12.34 7.19 -9.30
N PRO A 17 -12.63 5.89 -9.46
CA PRO A 17 -13.45 5.17 -8.48
C PRO A 17 -12.78 5.24 -7.09
N PRO A 18 -13.49 5.56 -6.00
CA PRO A 18 -12.92 5.41 -4.67
C PRO A 18 -12.45 3.96 -4.55
N THR A 19 -11.21 3.79 -4.14
CA THR A 19 -10.58 2.48 -4.09
C THR A 19 -10.07 2.25 -2.68
N ARG A 20 -10.41 1.10 -2.10
CA ARG A 20 -9.98 0.74 -0.75
C ARG A 20 -9.15 -0.51 -0.80
N ILE A 21 -8.08 -0.53 -0.02
CA ILE A 21 -7.31 -1.73 0.24
C ILE A 21 -7.33 -2.07 1.73
N GLU A 22 -7.51 -3.35 2.02
CA GLU A 22 -7.23 -3.92 3.33
C GLU A 22 -6.17 -5.00 3.24
N LEU A 23 -5.17 -4.91 4.11
CA LEU A 23 -4.07 -5.86 4.23
C LEU A 23 -4.12 -6.47 5.62
N ILE A 24 -4.20 -7.80 5.70
CA ILE A 24 -4.23 -8.54 6.97
C ILE A 24 -3.09 -9.55 6.98
N PHE A 25 -2.22 -9.44 7.99
CA PHE A 25 -1.03 -10.28 8.16
C PHE A 25 -0.67 -10.44 9.64
N SER A 26 0.30 -11.30 9.94
CA SER A 26 0.53 -11.83 11.28
C SER A 26 1.03 -10.79 12.27
N GLU A 27 2.08 -10.03 11.95
CA GLU A 27 2.77 -9.18 12.93
C GLU A 27 3.54 -8.01 12.30
N LEU A 28 3.79 -6.99 13.12
CA LEU A 28 4.68 -5.87 12.84
C LEU A 28 5.91 -5.91 13.77
N THR A 29 7.06 -5.58 13.22
CA THR A 29 8.23 -5.21 14.01
C THR A 29 8.15 -3.74 14.44
N THR A 30 8.91 -3.35 15.46
CA THR A 30 9.01 -1.94 15.90
C THR A 30 9.45 -1.00 14.78
N LEU A 31 10.28 -1.48 13.84
CA LEU A 31 10.71 -0.70 12.68
C LEU A 31 9.55 -0.50 11.69
N GLU A 32 8.80 -1.57 11.39
CA GLU A 32 7.64 -1.50 10.50
C GLU A 32 6.55 -0.59 11.08
N GLU A 33 6.29 -0.65 12.38
CA GLU A 33 5.36 0.28 13.05
C GLU A 33 5.79 1.73 12.91
N LYS A 34 7.09 2.01 13.06
CA LYS A 34 7.64 3.36 12.91
C LYS A 34 7.43 3.86 11.48
N ILE A 35 7.69 3.02 10.48
CA ILE A 35 7.46 3.35 9.06
C ILE A 35 5.99 3.68 8.81
N LEU A 36 5.05 2.89 9.31
CA LEU A 36 3.62 3.16 9.16
C LEU A 36 3.24 4.50 9.82
N LYS A 37 3.68 4.74 11.06
CA LYS A 37 3.43 5.98 11.81
C LYS A 37 3.99 7.22 11.10
N GLU A 38 5.24 7.18 10.64
CA GLU A 38 5.90 8.29 9.92
C GLU A 38 5.26 8.59 8.56
N ASN A 39 4.52 7.64 8.00
CA ASN A 39 3.80 7.80 6.72
C ASN A 39 2.29 7.97 6.90
N ASN A 40 1.82 8.24 8.14
CA ASN A 40 0.41 8.46 8.47
C ASN A 40 -0.52 7.30 8.08
N LEU A 41 0.01 6.07 8.03
CA LEU A 41 -0.77 4.88 7.78
C LEU A 41 -1.28 4.32 9.10
N LYS A 42 -2.60 4.17 9.18
CA LYS A 42 -3.26 3.57 10.33
C LYS A 42 -3.25 2.05 10.21
N TYR A 43 -3.07 1.40 11.34
CA TYR A 43 -3.25 -0.04 11.48
C TYR A 43 -3.97 -0.33 12.79
N GLU A 44 -4.62 -1.48 12.85
CA GLU A 44 -5.28 -2.01 14.03
C GLU A 44 -4.93 -3.49 14.20
N TYR A 45 -5.11 -4.01 15.42
CA TYR A 45 -5.06 -5.45 15.68
C TYR A 45 -6.48 -6.00 15.61
N THR A 46 -6.66 -7.06 14.84
CA THR A 46 -7.91 -7.82 14.76
C THR A 46 -8.11 -8.69 16.01
N ASP A 47 -9.31 -9.22 16.21
CA ASP A 47 -9.60 -10.14 17.33
C ASP A 47 -8.73 -11.42 17.31
N GLU A 48 -8.18 -11.78 16.15
CA GLU A 48 -7.22 -12.88 16.00
C GLU A 48 -5.76 -12.46 16.25
N ASN A 49 -5.52 -11.28 16.86
CA ASN A 49 -4.20 -10.66 17.04
C ASN A 49 -3.39 -10.44 15.75
N LYS A 50 -4.04 -10.46 14.58
CA LYS A 50 -3.41 -10.11 13.30
C LYS A 50 -3.41 -8.60 13.10
N VAL A 51 -2.42 -8.10 12.40
CA VAL A 51 -2.33 -6.70 11.97
C VAL A 51 -3.23 -6.47 10.76
N LYS A 52 -3.98 -5.37 10.78
CA LYS A 52 -4.82 -4.92 9.69
C LYS A 52 -4.48 -3.48 9.31
N ILE A 53 -4.10 -3.26 8.06
CA ILE A 53 -3.93 -1.93 7.44
C ILE A 53 -5.14 -1.68 6.54
N ARG A 54 -5.71 -0.47 6.63
CA ARG A 54 -6.76 0.01 5.72
C ARG A 54 -6.33 1.34 5.13
N ASP A 55 -6.32 1.45 3.80
CA ASP A 55 -6.05 2.71 3.11
C ASP A 55 -7.02 2.94 1.95
N GLU A 56 -7.35 4.22 1.76
CA GLU A 56 -8.28 4.74 0.74
C GLU A 56 -7.67 5.95 -0.02
N ASN A 57 -6.40 6.29 0.26
CA ASN A 57 -5.73 7.49 -0.27
C ASN A 57 -4.57 7.18 -1.22
N PHE A 58 -4.31 5.90 -1.49
CA PHE A 58 -3.33 5.49 -2.49
C PHE A 58 -3.81 5.87 -3.89
N ILE A 59 -2.88 6.28 -4.75
CA ILE A 59 -3.13 6.59 -6.16
C ILE A 59 -2.95 5.37 -7.06
N TYR A 60 -2.19 4.38 -6.61
CA TYR A 60 -1.94 3.15 -7.34
C TYR A 60 -1.56 2.01 -6.40
N CYS A 61 -1.99 0.80 -6.73
CA CYS A 61 -1.69 -0.42 -6.00
C CYS A 61 -1.21 -1.51 -6.96
N THR A 62 -0.17 -2.24 -6.59
CA THR A 62 0.23 -3.49 -7.25
C THR A 62 0.27 -4.61 -6.21
N VAL A 63 -0.19 -5.80 -6.59
CA VAL A 63 -0.17 -7.01 -5.75
C VAL A 63 0.54 -8.12 -6.52
N GLU A 64 1.56 -8.72 -5.92
CA GLU A 64 2.35 -9.80 -6.51
C GLU A 64 2.54 -10.93 -5.49
N ILE A 65 2.52 -12.18 -5.95
CA ILE A 65 2.93 -13.33 -5.15
C ILE A 65 4.38 -13.64 -5.54
N ASP A 66 5.32 -13.32 -4.65
CA ASP A 66 6.76 -13.51 -4.86
C ASP A 66 7.38 -14.51 -3.88
N ASN A 67 6.60 -15.04 -2.92
CA ASN A 67 7.04 -15.96 -1.86
C ASN A 67 8.13 -15.36 -0.94
N GLU A 68 8.26 -14.04 -0.89
CA GLU A 68 9.22 -13.36 -0.02
C GLU A 68 8.56 -12.79 1.26
N ASN A 69 9.40 -12.38 2.22
CA ASN A 69 8.98 -11.75 3.47
C ASN A 69 9.99 -10.67 3.88
N LYS A 70 10.14 -9.65 3.02
CA LYS A 70 11.12 -8.56 3.20
C LYS A 70 10.67 -7.49 4.21
N GLY A 71 9.44 -7.60 4.72
CA GLY A 71 8.86 -6.67 5.67
C GLY A 71 8.24 -5.44 5.00
N ILE A 72 8.09 -4.36 5.78
CA ILE A 72 7.51 -3.09 5.33
C ILE A 72 8.60 -2.03 5.20
N PHE A 73 8.71 -1.40 4.03
CA PHE A 73 9.72 -0.38 3.75
C PHE A 73 9.30 0.58 2.64
N LEU A 74 10.02 1.71 2.52
CA LEU A 74 9.86 2.65 1.42
C LEU A 74 10.92 2.39 0.36
N GLU A 75 10.51 2.07 -0.86
CA GLU A 75 11.41 1.86 -1.99
C GLU A 75 10.74 2.25 -3.30
N LYS A 76 11.40 3.04 -4.14
CA LYS A 76 10.93 3.33 -5.50
C LYS A 76 11.29 2.17 -6.43
N THR A 77 10.37 1.24 -6.61
CA THR A 77 10.56 0.03 -7.42
C THR A 77 10.41 0.31 -8.93
N LYS A 78 10.66 -0.70 -9.76
CA LYS A 78 10.33 -0.65 -11.19
C LYS A 78 8.84 -0.36 -11.43
N ASN A 79 7.94 -0.95 -10.63
CA ASN A 79 6.49 -0.73 -10.73
C ASN A 79 6.13 0.73 -10.45
N TYR A 80 6.76 1.34 -9.44
CA TYR A 80 6.62 2.77 -9.16
C TYR A 80 6.99 3.66 -10.36
N TYR A 81 8.18 3.45 -10.94
CA TYR A 81 8.62 4.25 -12.10
C TYR A 81 7.75 4.01 -13.34
N ASN A 82 7.28 2.78 -13.55
CA ASN A 82 6.37 2.43 -14.63
C ASN A 82 5.02 3.15 -14.52
N TYR A 83 4.51 3.36 -13.30
CA TYR A 83 3.29 4.10 -13.07
C TYR A 83 3.49 5.61 -13.32
N ILE A 84 4.56 6.20 -12.79
CA ILE A 84 4.82 7.65 -12.86
C ILE A 84 5.14 8.14 -14.29
N LYS A 85 5.63 7.27 -15.20
CA LYS A 85 5.91 7.56 -16.63
C LYS A 85 6.54 8.93 -16.93
N GLY A 86 7.49 9.37 -16.11
CA GLY A 86 8.23 10.62 -16.37
C GLY A 86 7.51 11.91 -15.95
N ASP A 87 6.40 11.83 -15.22
CA ASP A 87 5.84 13.01 -14.56
C ASP A 87 6.67 13.38 -13.33
N TYR A 88 7.62 14.30 -13.55
CA TYR A 88 8.54 14.80 -12.52
C TYR A 88 7.81 15.39 -11.30
N TYR A 89 6.61 15.97 -11.50
CA TYR A 89 5.83 16.52 -10.41
C TYR A 89 5.39 15.42 -9.43
N PHE A 90 4.87 14.30 -9.95
CA PHE A 90 4.52 13.16 -9.12
C PHE A 90 5.74 12.44 -8.56
N LEU A 91 6.87 12.40 -9.27
CA LEU A 91 8.10 11.76 -8.79
C LEU A 91 8.61 12.36 -7.48
N GLU A 92 8.54 13.68 -7.32
CA GLU A 92 8.96 14.38 -6.11
C GLU A 92 7.88 14.34 -5.02
N LYS A 93 6.61 14.34 -5.41
CA LYS A 93 5.46 14.44 -4.49
C LYS A 93 4.84 13.11 -4.10
N SER A 94 5.36 11.98 -4.55
CA SER A 94 4.85 10.66 -4.16
C SER A 94 5.84 9.86 -3.33
N LYS A 95 5.31 8.86 -2.63
CA LYS A 95 6.03 7.81 -1.92
C LYS A 95 5.53 6.46 -2.42
N ASN A 96 6.38 5.45 -2.32
CA ASN A 96 6.02 4.06 -2.58
C ASN A 96 6.30 3.26 -1.31
N LEU A 97 5.26 2.67 -0.73
CA LEU A 97 5.37 1.74 0.37
C LEU A 97 5.27 0.33 -0.16
N VAL A 98 6.27 -0.48 0.16
CA VAL A 98 6.31 -1.90 -0.15
C VAL A 98 6.01 -2.67 1.13
N ILE A 99 5.02 -3.55 1.07
CA ILE A 99 4.62 -4.47 2.14
C ILE A 99 4.83 -5.88 1.60
N SER A 100 5.96 -6.50 1.94
CA SER A 100 6.31 -7.89 1.60
C SER A 100 6.14 -8.76 2.84
N LYS A 101 4.98 -9.39 2.96
CA LYS A 101 4.63 -10.23 4.12
C LYS A 101 4.00 -11.53 3.64
N GLU A 102 4.44 -12.64 4.24
CA GLU A 102 3.82 -13.95 4.05
C GLU A 102 3.66 -14.35 2.57
N GLY A 103 4.73 -14.13 1.78
CA GLY A 103 4.80 -14.51 0.37
C GLY A 103 4.06 -13.61 -0.61
N VAL A 104 3.49 -12.51 -0.13
CA VAL A 104 2.77 -11.54 -0.95
C VAL A 104 3.42 -10.18 -0.78
N LYS A 105 3.67 -9.51 -1.91
CA LYS A 105 4.15 -8.15 -1.98
C LYS A 105 3.04 -7.24 -2.48
N VAL A 106 2.77 -6.20 -1.69
CA VAL A 106 1.86 -5.11 -2.06
C VAL A 106 2.65 -3.82 -2.13
N GLU A 107 2.49 -3.09 -3.23
CA GLU A 107 3.09 -1.77 -3.42
C GLU A 107 1.98 -0.73 -3.48
N LEU A 108 2.00 0.24 -2.55
CA LEU A 108 1.08 1.36 -2.49
C LEU A 108 1.82 2.65 -2.82
N ILE A 109 1.40 3.30 -3.90
CA ILE A 109 1.86 4.64 -4.25
C ILE A 109 0.86 5.64 -3.69
N PHE A 110 1.35 6.67 -3.00
CA PHE A 110 0.52 7.75 -2.45
C PHE A 110 1.24 9.09 -2.54
N LEU A 111 0.46 10.17 -2.56
CA LEU A 111 0.99 11.52 -2.51
C LEU A 111 1.47 11.86 -1.10
N LYS A 112 2.59 12.56 -1.00
CA LYS A 112 3.07 13.21 0.21
C LYS A 112 2.03 14.27 0.58
N LYS A 113 1.49 14.16 1.80
CA LYS A 113 0.71 15.24 2.41
C LYS A 113 1.63 16.34 2.90
#